data_AF-A0A257F1H8-F1
#
_entry.id   AF-A0A257F1H8-F1
#
_cell.length_a   1.000
_cell.length_b   1.000
_cell.length_c   1.000
_cell.angle_alpha   90.00
_cell.angle_beta   90.00
_cell.angle_gamma   90.00
#
_symmetry.space_group_name_H-M   'P 1'
#
loop_
_entity.id
_entity.type
_entity.pdbx_description
1 polymer ?
#
loop_
_entity_poly.entity_id
_entity_poly.type
_entity_poly.pdbx_seq_one_letter_code
_entity_poly.pdbx_strand_id
1 'polypeptide(L)'
;MSEERIVRYTIEQLTQLEDHTDWARLRAEEAAGIEPELDEEEIGIEWDWDNVKLVVPPTKQAVSVRLDQDVIAFFKAQGPGYQTRMNAVLRSFMLAKKDKD
;
A
#
# COMPACT_ATOMS: atom_id res chain seq x y z
N MET A 1 -12.60 -2.60 -11.97
CA MET A 1 -11.41 -3.15 -11.28
C MET A 1 -10.34 -2.08 -11.35
N SER A 2 -10.19 -1.27 -10.30
CA SER A 2 -9.21 -0.18 -10.25
C SER A 2 -7.84 -0.79 -9.95
N GLU A 3 -6.88 -0.67 -10.86
CA GLU A 3 -5.50 -1.07 -10.62
C GLU A 3 -4.83 -0.02 -9.73
N GLU A 4 -4.37 -0.43 -8.55
CA GLU A 4 -3.55 0.40 -7.66
C GLU A 4 -2.24 0.80 -8.39
N ARG A 5 -2.19 2.03 -8.90
CA ARG A 5 -0.97 2.63 -9.49
C ARG A 5 -0.04 3.16 -8.39
N ILE A 6 0.55 2.27 -7.60
CA ILE A 6 1.71 2.67 -6.78
C ILE A 6 2.94 2.63 -7.69
N VAL A 7 3.35 3.79 -8.20
CA VAL A 7 4.54 3.96 -9.05
C VAL A 7 5.69 4.48 -8.19
N ARG A 8 6.88 3.88 -8.35
CA ARG A 8 8.11 4.34 -7.69
C ARG A 8 8.92 5.18 -8.66
N TYR A 9 9.34 6.36 -8.23
CA TYR A 9 10.20 7.28 -8.98
C TYR A 9 11.50 7.52 -8.21
N THR A 10 12.61 7.69 -8.93
CA THR A 10 13.84 8.23 -8.36
C THR A 10 13.79 9.76 -8.32
N ILE A 11 14.64 10.39 -7.49
CA ILE A 11 14.72 11.86 -7.40
C ILE A 11 15.01 12.48 -8.78
N GLU A 12 15.90 11.87 -9.56
CA GLU A 12 16.23 12.32 -10.92
C GLU A 12 15.06 12.18 -11.90
N GLN A 13 14.20 11.18 -11.72
CA GLN A 13 13.01 11.02 -12.55
C GLN A 13 11.94 12.05 -12.21
N LEU A 14 11.78 12.41 -10.92
CA LEU A 14 10.80 13.40 -10.48
C LEU A 14 11.03 14.78 -11.13
N THR A 15 12.29 15.18 -11.36
CA THR A 15 12.60 16.47 -11.99
C THR A 15 12.31 16.52 -13.48
N GLN A 16 12.13 15.36 -14.12
CA GLN A 16 11.81 15.23 -15.55
C GLN A 16 10.32 15.00 -15.82
N LEU A 17 9.51 14.80 -14.77
CA LEU A 17 8.08 14.63 -14.93
C LEU A 17 7.42 15.97 -15.26
N GLU A 18 6.39 15.90 -16.09
CA GLU A 18 5.55 17.05 -16.39
C GLU A 18 4.80 17.46 -15.11
N ASP A 19 4.89 18.74 -14.78
CA ASP A 19 4.11 19.32 -13.71
C ASP A 19 2.70 19.62 -14.24
N HIS A 20 1.70 19.01 -13.61
CA HIS A 20 0.29 19.17 -13.98
C HIS A 20 -0.43 20.24 -13.14
N THR A 21 0.31 20.95 -12.28
CA THR A 21 -0.26 21.97 -11.40
C THR A 21 -0.54 23.25 -12.18
N ASP A 22 -1.79 23.76 -12.10
CA ASP A 22 -2.15 25.08 -12.65
C ASP A 22 -1.69 26.21 -11.72
N TRP A 23 -0.42 26.58 -11.84
CA TRP A 23 0.19 27.66 -11.06
C TRP A 23 -0.37 29.05 -11.37
N ALA A 24 -0.98 29.25 -12.53
CA ALA A 24 -1.56 30.54 -12.88
C ALA A 24 -2.86 30.76 -12.10
N ARG A 25 -3.69 29.71 -11.98
CA ARG A 25 -4.90 29.74 -11.16
C ARG A 25 -4.58 30.02 -9.68
N LEU A 26 -3.67 29.24 -9.09
CA LEU A 26 -3.32 29.37 -7.67
C LEU A 26 -2.81 30.78 -7.32
N ARG A 27 -1.96 31.36 -8.17
CA ARG A 27 -1.47 32.74 -7.97
C ARG A 27 -2.57 33.78 -8.10
N ALA A 28 -3.57 33.55 -8.95
CA ALA A 28 -4.71 34.44 -9.09
C ALA A 28 -5.66 34.36 -7.88
N GLU A 29 -5.88 33.16 -7.34
CA GLU A 29 -6.66 32.93 -6.11
C GLU A 29 -5.99 33.59 -4.90
N GLU A 30 -4.67 33.45 -4.76
CA GLU A 30 -3.87 34.13 -3.72
C GLU A 30 -3.97 35.66 -3.85
N ALA A 31 -3.80 36.21 -5.05
CA ALA A 31 -3.92 37.65 -5.30
C ALA A 31 -5.34 38.18 -5.03
N ALA A 32 -6.36 37.32 -5.14
CA ALA A 32 -7.75 37.63 -4.80
C ALA A 32 -8.07 37.45 -3.31
N GLY A 33 -7.11 36.98 -2.49
CA GLY A 33 -7.30 36.72 -1.06
C GLY A 33 -8.25 35.55 -0.78
N ILE A 34 -8.35 34.59 -1.71
CA ILE A 34 -9.16 33.39 -1.52
C ILE A 34 -8.33 32.39 -0.72
N GLU A 35 -8.80 32.07 0.49
CA GLU A 35 -8.21 31.00 1.30
C GLU A 35 -8.86 29.65 0.94
N PRO A 36 -8.09 28.55 0.92
CA PRO A 36 -8.65 27.23 0.73
C PRO A 36 -9.60 26.90 1.90
N GLU A 37 -10.77 26.36 1.58
CA GLU A 37 -11.67 25.79 2.57
C GLU A 37 -10.98 24.59 3.22
N LEU A 38 -10.77 24.67 4.54
CA LEU A 38 -10.22 23.56 5.31
C LEU A 38 -11.36 22.60 5.65
N ASP A 39 -11.13 21.30 5.47
CA ASP A 39 -12.04 20.28 5.96
C ASP A 39 -11.95 20.23 7.49
N GLU A 40 -12.98 20.76 8.19
CA GLU A 40 -13.10 20.79 9.65
C GLU A 40 -12.91 19.40 10.30
N GLU A 41 -13.23 18.33 9.56
CA GLU A 41 -13.14 16.95 10.03
C GLU A 41 -11.68 16.44 10.01
N GLU A 42 -10.81 17.07 9.20
CA GLU A 42 -9.40 16.70 9.05
C GLU A 42 -8.48 17.50 9.99
N ILE A 43 -8.83 18.74 10.32
CA ILE A 43 -8.03 19.66 11.17
C ILE A 43 -7.95 19.26 12.65
N GLY A 44 -8.79 18.30 13.09
CA GLY A 44 -8.83 17.79 14.46
C GLY A 44 -8.26 16.38 14.64
N ILE A 45 -7.76 15.74 13.57
CA ILE A 45 -7.21 14.39 13.65
C ILE A 45 -5.83 14.45 14.30
N GLU A 46 -5.76 14.11 15.58
CA GLU A 46 -4.49 13.87 16.25
C GLU A 46 -3.97 12.49 15.87
N TRP A 47 -3.07 12.48 14.89
CA TRP A 47 -2.40 11.26 14.44
C TRP A 47 -1.41 10.80 15.52
N ASP A 48 -1.62 9.60 16.05
CA ASP A 48 -0.70 8.94 16.98
C ASP A 48 0.54 8.43 16.22
N TRP A 49 1.46 9.35 15.93
CA TRP A 49 2.72 9.06 15.24
C TRP A 49 3.63 8.13 16.05
N ASP A 50 3.46 8.06 17.38
CA ASP A 50 4.26 7.23 18.26
C ASP A 50 3.92 5.73 18.13
N ASN A 51 2.67 5.40 17.76
CA ASN A 51 2.22 4.02 17.57
C ASN A 51 2.10 3.56 16.11
N VAL A 52 2.60 4.36 15.15
CA VAL A 52 2.62 3.95 13.73
C VAL A 52 3.56 2.75 13.56
N LYS A 53 2.97 1.58 13.34
CA LYS A 53 3.71 0.37 12.98
C LYS A 53 3.98 0.37 11.47
N LEU A 54 5.21 0.64 11.09
CA LEU A 54 5.65 0.43 9.71
C LEU A 54 5.58 -1.07 9.36
N VAL A 55 4.55 -1.46 8.62
CA VAL A 55 4.41 -2.83 8.11
C VAL A 55 5.16 -2.92 6.78
N VAL A 56 6.48 -3.12 6.84
CA VAL A 56 7.24 -3.49 5.64
C VAL A 56 6.94 -4.95 5.32
N PRO A 57 6.40 -5.27 4.12
CA PRO A 57 6.22 -6.65 3.73
C PRO A 57 7.60 -7.33 3.72
N PRO A 58 7.78 -8.49 4.37
CA PRO A 58 9.04 -9.20 4.31
C PRO A 58 9.38 -9.56 2.86
N THR A 59 10.67 -9.56 2.54
CA THR A 59 11.13 -10.11 1.27
C THR A 59 10.81 -11.60 1.23
N LYS A 60 10.06 -12.01 0.20
CA LYS A 60 9.72 -13.42 0.00
C LYS A 60 10.94 -14.14 -0.55
N GLN A 61 11.27 -15.31 0.01
CA GLN A 61 12.29 -16.18 -0.55
C GLN A 61 11.64 -17.13 -1.55
N ALA A 62 12.16 -17.19 -2.78
CA ALA A 62 11.71 -18.12 -3.80
C ALA A 62 12.29 -19.51 -3.52
N VAL A 63 11.48 -20.39 -2.94
CA VAL A 63 11.83 -21.78 -2.64
C VAL A 63 10.97 -22.74 -3.46
N SER A 64 11.54 -23.87 -3.84
CA SER A 64 10.78 -24.97 -4.47
C SER A 64 10.27 -25.91 -3.38
N VAL A 65 8.94 -26.04 -3.27
CA VAL A 65 8.27 -26.94 -2.32
C VAL A 65 7.29 -27.84 -3.07
N ARG A 66 7.16 -29.09 -2.64
CA ARG A 66 6.13 -30.01 -3.12
C ARG A 66 4.91 -29.89 -2.22
N LEU A 67 3.74 -29.70 -2.82
CA LEU A 67 2.45 -29.62 -2.15
C LEU A 67 1.48 -30.58 -2.83
N ASP A 68 0.48 -31.04 -2.08
CA ASP A 68 -0.56 -31.90 -2.61
C ASP A 68 -1.40 -31.19 -3.68
N GLN A 69 -1.90 -31.99 -4.64
CA GLN A 69 -2.60 -31.48 -5.80
C GLN A 69 -3.89 -30.74 -5.44
N ASP A 70 -4.62 -31.26 -4.45
CA ASP A 70 -5.87 -30.70 -3.93
C ASP A 70 -5.65 -29.33 -3.26
N VAL A 71 -4.57 -29.19 -2.48
CA VAL A 71 -4.17 -27.92 -1.88
C VAL A 71 -3.88 -26.87 -2.96
N ILE A 72 -3.12 -27.24 -3.99
CA ILE A 72 -2.84 -26.33 -5.11
C ILE A 72 -4.14 -25.96 -5.84
N ALA A 73 -5.01 -26.94 -6.10
CA ALA A 73 -6.28 -26.72 -6.77
C ALA A 73 -7.19 -25.76 -5.99
N PHE A 74 -7.31 -25.95 -4.67
CA PHE A 74 -8.10 -25.11 -3.78
C PHE A 74 -7.68 -23.63 -3.86
N PHE A 75 -6.37 -23.34 -3.75
CA PHE A 75 -5.89 -21.95 -3.80
C PHE A 75 -6.00 -21.36 -5.20
N LYS A 76 -5.75 -22.14 -6.26
CA LYS A 76 -5.89 -21.69 -7.65
C LYS A 76 -7.34 -21.37 -8.02
N ALA A 77 -8.32 -22.09 -7.47
CA ALA A 77 -9.74 -21.83 -7.72
C ALA A 77 -10.18 -20.42 -7.27
N GLN A 78 -9.46 -19.81 -6.34
CA GLN A 78 -9.71 -18.44 -5.85
C GLN A 78 -9.15 -17.35 -6.77
N GLY A 79 -8.56 -17.71 -7.92
CA GLY A 79 -8.08 -16.77 -8.94
C GLY A 79 -6.63 -16.30 -8.77
N PRO A 80 -6.25 -15.19 -9.45
CA PRO A 80 -4.90 -14.63 -9.39
C PRO A 80 -4.43 -14.35 -7.96
N GLY A 81 -3.12 -14.41 -7.71
CA GLY A 81 -2.53 -14.17 -6.39
C GLY A 81 -2.66 -15.35 -5.41
N TYR A 82 -2.99 -16.55 -5.89
CA TYR A 82 -3.15 -17.74 -5.06
C TYR A 82 -1.93 -18.06 -4.18
N GLN A 83 -0.71 -17.80 -4.67
CA GLN A 83 0.53 -17.98 -3.90
C GLN A 83 0.62 -17.02 -2.70
N THR A 84 0.16 -15.76 -2.87
CA THR A 84 0.13 -14.78 -1.78
C THR A 84 -0.88 -15.20 -0.72
N ARG A 85 -2.06 -15.68 -1.11
CA ARG A 85 -3.06 -16.22 -0.17
C ARG A 85 -2.55 -17.45 0.57
N MET A 86 -1.92 -18.37 -0.15
CA MET A 86 -1.29 -19.56 0.43
C MET A 86 -0.22 -19.18 1.47
N ASN A 87 0.65 -18.22 1.14
CA ASN A 87 1.66 -17.73 2.07
C ASN A 87 1.04 -17.03 3.30
N ALA A 88 -0.07 -16.31 3.15
CA ALA A 88 -0.77 -15.69 4.28
C ALA A 88 -1.29 -16.73 5.28
N VAL A 89 -1.83 -17.85 4.79
CA VAL A 89 -2.28 -18.98 5.62
C VAL A 89 -1.10 -19.64 6.34
N LEU A 90 0.02 -19.88 5.64
CA LEU A 90 1.22 -20.43 6.28
C LEU A 90 1.76 -19.51 7.37
N ARG A 91 1.74 -18.20 7.13
CA ARG A 91 2.14 -17.19 8.10
C ARG A 91 1.22 -17.15 9.32
N SER A 92 -0.10 -17.19 9.13
CA SER A 92 -1.04 -17.17 10.27
C SER A 92 -0.88 -18.40 11.14
N PHE A 93 -0.68 -19.58 10.54
CA PHE A 93 -0.38 -20.81 11.27
C PHE A 93 0.93 -20.70 12.07
N MET A 94 1.99 -20.18 11.45
CA MET A 94 3.29 -19.96 12.12
C MET A 94 3.16 -19.02 13.33
N LEU A 95 2.45 -17.90 13.19
CA LEU A 95 2.23 -16.94 14.28
C LEU A 95 1.42 -17.56 15.42
N ALA A 96 0.30 -18.22 15.10
CA ALA A 96 -0.54 -18.88 16.09
C ALA A 96 0.20 -19.99 16.86
N LYS A 97 1.20 -20.63 16.24
CA LYS A 97 2.08 -21.58 16.91
C LYS A 97 3.10 -20.90 17.81
N LYS A 98 3.71 -19.81 17.34
CA LYS A 98 4.73 -19.06 18.08
C LYS A 98 4.18 -18.39 19.35
N ASP A 99 2.93 -17.93 19.33
CA ASP A 99 2.30 -17.29 20.49
C ASP A 99 1.92 -18.28 21.61
N LYS A 100 2.03 -19.59 21.35
CA LYS A 100 1.65 -20.66 22.28
C LYS A 100 2.83 -21.26 23.05
N ASP A 101 4.05 -20.85 22.72
CA ASP A 101 5.32 -21.22 23.36
C ASP A 101 5.89 -20.01 24.12
#